data_AF-A0A2N7W963-F1
#
_entry.id   AF-A0A2N7W963-F1
#
_cell.length_a   1.000
_cell.length_b   1.000
_cell.length_c   1.000
_cell.angle_alpha   90.00
_cell.angle_beta   90.00
_cell.angle_gamma   90.00
#
_symmetry.space_group_name_H-M   'P 1'
#
loop_
_entity.id
_entity.type
_entity.pdbx_description
1 polymer ?
#
loop_
_entity_poly.entity_id
_entity_poly.type
_entity_poly.pdbx_seq_one_letter_code
_entity_poly.pdbx_strand_id
1 'polypeptide(L)'
;MDTRLMSDQDLIDVTGKKRHSAQAAWFERHFGITPVQRADGRIILTWAAFEGLQAKRAGVGPATSSANTERPPLMPIRRAA
;
A
#
# COMPACT_ATOMS: atom_id res chain seq x y z
N MET A 1 -0.19 -0.89 14.91
CA MET A 1 -0.80 -1.38 13.65
C MET A 1 -1.76 -2.48 14.02
N ASP A 2 -3.07 -2.25 13.86
CA ASP A 2 -4.07 -3.28 14.15
C ASP A 2 -4.08 -4.29 13.00
N THR A 3 -3.71 -5.54 13.28
CA THR A 3 -3.69 -6.65 12.33
C THR A 3 -5.08 -7.26 12.13
N ARG A 4 -6.12 -6.69 12.73
CA ARG A 4 -7.51 -7.10 12.55
C ARG A 4 -7.93 -7.05 11.09
N LEU A 5 -8.59 -8.12 10.65
CA LEU A 5 -9.25 -8.20 9.36
C LEU A 5 -10.41 -7.20 9.30
N MET A 6 -10.50 -6.43 8.22
CA MET A 6 -11.65 -5.55 7.96
C MET A 6 -12.91 -6.39 7.80
N SER A 7 -13.98 -6.00 8.50
CA SER A 7 -15.30 -6.58 8.31
C SER A 7 -15.95 -6.05 7.02
N ASP A 8 -17.02 -6.70 6.57
CA ASP A 8 -17.81 -6.22 5.44
C ASP A 8 -18.32 -4.78 5.68
N GLN A 9 -18.66 -4.44 6.94
CA GLN A 9 -19.10 -3.09 7.31
C GLN A 9 -17.96 -2.08 7.21
N ASP A 10 -16.77 -2.41 7.69
CA ASP A 10 -15.58 -1.55 7.57
C ASP A 10 -15.28 -1.24 6.09
N LEU A 11 -15.40 -2.25 5.22
CA LEU A 11 -15.22 -2.08 3.78
C LEU A 11 -16.29 -1.18 3.17
N ILE A 12 -17.54 -1.26 3.63
CA ILE A 12 -18.61 -0.35 3.21
C ILE A 12 -18.31 1.07 3.66
N ASP A 13 -17.86 1.26 4.89
CA ASP A 13 -17.61 2.59 5.47
C ASP A 13 -16.42 3.27 4.76
N VAL A 14 -15.38 2.52 4.41
CA VAL A 14 -14.20 3.04 3.68
C VAL A 14 -14.49 3.31 2.21
N THR A 15 -15.16 2.38 1.51
CA THR A 15 -15.35 2.47 0.05
C THR A 15 -16.64 3.20 -0.35
N GLY A 16 -17.61 3.28 0.56
CA GLY A 16 -18.99 3.70 0.29
C GLY A 16 -19.77 2.74 -0.62
N LYS A 17 -19.29 1.50 -0.83
CA LYS A 17 -19.89 0.52 -1.75
C LYS A 17 -20.35 -0.74 -1.01
N LYS A 18 -21.56 -1.21 -1.34
CA LYS A 18 -22.14 -2.44 -0.77
C LYS A 18 -21.80 -3.71 -1.55
N ARG A 19 -21.57 -3.61 -2.87
CA ARG A 19 -21.27 -4.77 -3.73
C ARG A 19 -19.78 -5.06 -3.71
N HIS A 20 -19.37 -6.30 -3.47
CA HIS A 20 -17.94 -6.66 -3.39
C HIS A 20 -17.17 -6.36 -4.69
N SER A 21 -17.76 -6.62 -5.86
CA SER A 21 -17.15 -6.27 -7.14
C SER A 21 -16.94 -4.76 -7.31
N ALA A 22 -17.86 -3.94 -6.79
CA ALA A 22 -17.72 -2.49 -6.79
C ALA A 22 -16.67 -2.00 -5.79
N GLN A 23 -16.52 -2.69 -4.66
CA GLN A 23 -15.42 -2.43 -3.72
C GLN A 23 -14.07 -2.76 -4.38
N ALA A 24 -13.95 -3.90 -5.05
CA ALA A 24 -12.72 -4.28 -5.75
C ALA A 24 -12.34 -3.27 -6.85
N ALA A 25 -13.32 -2.86 -7.67
CA ALA A 25 -13.12 -1.81 -8.67
C ALA A 25 -12.78 -0.44 -8.05
N TRP A 26 -13.26 -0.17 -6.83
CA TRP A 26 -12.88 1.03 -6.09
C TRP A 26 -11.40 0.99 -5.70
N PHE A 27 -10.89 -0.14 -5.21
CA PHE A 27 -9.46 -0.29 -4.88
C PHE A 27 -8.58 -0.14 -6.12
N GLU A 28 -8.99 -0.70 -7.24
CA GLU A 28 -8.27 -0.56 -8.51
C GLU A 28 -8.20 0.91 -8.95
N ARG A 29 -9.30 1.66 -8.84
CA ARG A 29 -9.33 3.09 -9.19
C ARG A 29 -8.51 3.98 -8.27
N HIS A 30 -8.45 3.67 -6.97
CA HIS A 30 -7.83 4.54 -5.97
C HIS A 30 -6.36 4.19 -5.69
N PHE A 31 -5.97 2.94 -5.89
CA PHE A 31 -4.64 2.43 -5.56
C PHE A 31 -3.97 1.68 -6.71
N GLY A 32 -4.67 1.41 -7.82
CA GLY A 32 -4.13 0.65 -8.95
C GLY A 32 -3.90 -0.83 -8.63
N ILE A 33 -4.58 -1.38 -7.62
CA ILE A 33 -4.43 -2.78 -7.20
C ILE A 33 -5.75 -3.53 -7.24
N THR A 34 -5.68 -4.82 -7.55
CA THR A 34 -6.79 -5.75 -7.34
C THR A 34 -6.64 -6.36 -5.94
N PRO A 35 -7.57 -6.10 -5.01
CA PRO A 35 -7.47 -6.65 -3.66
C PRO A 35 -7.71 -8.17 -3.68
N VAL A 36 -7.08 -8.88 -2.74
CA VAL A 36 -7.26 -10.32 -2.58
C VAL A 36 -8.70 -10.62 -2.19
N GLN A 37 -9.32 -11.55 -2.90
CA GLN A 37 -10.71 -11.96 -2.69
C GLN A 37 -10.77 -13.45 -2.33
N ARG A 38 -11.71 -13.80 -1.46
CA ARG A 38 -12.08 -15.19 -1.19
C ARG A 38 -12.94 -15.73 -2.35
N ALA A 39 -13.16 -17.04 -2.38
CA ALA A 39 -14.06 -17.69 -3.35
C ALA A 39 -15.50 -17.15 -3.36
N ASP A 40 -15.98 -16.53 -2.26
CA ASP A 40 -17.29 -15.86 -2.18
C ASP A 40 -17.27 -14.40 -2.71
N GLY A 41 -16.12 -13.93 -3.18
CA GLY A 41 -15.90 -12.57 -3.68
C GLY A 41 -15.67 -11.52 -2.58
N ARG A 42 -15.67 -11.89 -1.30
CA ARG A 42 -15.34 -10.95 -0.22
C ARG A 42 -13.87 -10.57 -0.25
N ILE A 43 -13.59 -9.29 0.01
CA ILE A 43 -12.23 -8.78 0.09
C ILE A 43 -11.61 -9.20 1.43
N ILE A 44 -10.41 -9.78 1.36
CA ILE A 44 -9.61 -10.12 2.54
C ILE A 44 -8.52 -9.05 2.67
N LEU A 45 -8.73 -8.08 3.55
CA LEU A 45 -7.78 -7.00 3.82
C LEU A 45 -7.77 -6.68 5.32
N THR A 46 -6.59 -6.45 5.88
CA THR A 46 -6.44 -5.99 7.28
C THR A 46 -6.40 -4.46 7.33
N TRP A 47 -6.75 -3.88 8.48
CA TRP A 47 -6.63 -2.44 8.69
C TRP A 47 -5.20 -1.94 8.49
N ALA A 48 -4.21 -2.65 9.03
CA ALA A 48 -2.79 -2.33 8.80
C ALA A 48 -2.40 -2.33 7.30
N ALA A 49 -2.92 -3.26 6.50
CA ALA A 49 -2.65 -3.28 5.06
C ALA A 49 -3.30 -2.09 4.35
N PHE A 50 -4.52 -1.72 4.74
CA PHE A 50 -5.21 -0.54 4.22
C PHE A 50 -4.47 0.76 4.57
N GLU A 51 -4.05 0.92 5.82
CA GLU A 51 -3.22 2.06 6.25
C GLU A 51 -1.91 2.13 5.46
N GLY A 52 -1.28 1.00 5.16
CA GLY A 52 -0.10 0.93 4.30
C GLY A 52 -0.38 1.41 2.87
N LEU A 53 -1.53 1.06 2.28
CA LEU A 53 -1.96 1.57 0.98
C LEU A 53 -2.17 3.09 1.01
N GLN A 54 -2.78 3.60 2.07
CA GLN A 54 -3.02 5.03 2.26
C GLN A 54 -1.71 5.80 2.43
N ALA A 55 -0.79 5.29 3.26
CA ALA A 55 0.51 5.90 3.45
C ALA A 55 1.32 5.92 2.14
N LYS A 56 1.28 4.83 1.36
CA LYS A 56 1.89 4.77 0.03
C LYS A 56 1.28 5.81 -0.92
N ARG A 57 -0.04 5.98 -0.92
CA ARG A 57 -0.72 6.99 -1.76
C ARG A 57 -0.37 8.41 -1.35
N ALA A 58 -0.22 8.67 -0.06
CA ALA A 58 0.18 9.96 0.48
C ALA A 58 1.70 10.22 0.38
N GLY A 59 2.49 9.26 -0.09
CA GLY A 59 3.95 9.38 -0.17
C GLY A 59 4.66 9.37 1.19
N VAL A 60 3.94 9.06 2.28
CA VAL A 60 4.44 8.97 3.66
C VAL A 60 4.58 7.52 4.12
N GLY A 61 4.46 6.56 3.20
CA GLY A 61 4.72 5.15 3.47
C GLY A 61 6.08 5.00 4.13
N PRO A 62 6.27 4.00 5.01
CA PRO A 62 7.59 3.72 5.54
C PRO A 62 8.52 3.67 4.35
N ALA A 63 9.52 4.55 4.32
CA ALA A 63 10.60 4.41 3.36
C ALA A 63 10.98 2.94 3.49
N THR A 64 10.77 2.15 2.44
CA THR A 64 11.39 0.84 2.39
C THR A 64 12.84 1.17 2.53
N SER A 65 13.36 1.05 3.76
CA SER A 65 14.72 1.38 4.14
C SER A 65 15.52 0.59 3.13
N SER A 66 15.94 1.30 2.09
CA SER A 66 16.58 0.68 0.95
C SER A 66 17.82 0.13 1.59
N ALA A 67 17.83 -1.19 1.73
CA ALA A 67 18.86 -1.90 2.45
C ALA A 67 20.19 -1.37 1.95
N ASN A 68 20.92 -0.74 2.87
CA ASN A 68 22.34 -0.48 2.77
C ASN A 68 22.88 -0.18 1.35
N THR A 69 22.45 0.92 0.72
CA THR A 69 23.29 1.51 -0.33
C THR A 69 24.25 2.45 0.36
N GLU A 70 25.28 1.88 0.96
CA GLU A 70 26.47 2.59 1.41
C GLU A 70 26.97 3.40 0.21
N ARG A 71 26.75 4.72 0.25
CA ARG A 71 27.03 5.61 -0.88
C ARG A 71 28.51 5.41 -1.23
N PRO A 72 28.86 5.00 -2.46
CA PRO A 72 30.24 4.70 -2.80
C PRO A 72 31.11 5.95 -2.58
N PRO A 73 32.31 5.79 -1.99
CA PRO A 73 33.17 6.92 -1.69
C PRO A 73 33.59 7.61 -2.99
N LEU A 74 33.32 8.90 -3.09
CA LEU A 74 33.74 9.72 -4.24
C LEU A 74 35.25 10.01 -4.11
N MET A 75 36.04 9.65 -5.13
CA MET A 75 37.45 10.05 -5.19
C MET A 75 37.58 11.44 -5.84
N PRO A 76 38.34 12.38 -5.24
CA PRO A 76 38.61 13.66 -5.86
C PRO A 76 39.50 13.48 -7.09
N ILE A 77 39.08 14.04 -8.23
CA ILE A 77 39.93 14.16 -9.42
C ILE A 77 41.07 15.11 -9.06
N ARG A 78 42.30 14.59 -9.00
CA ARG A 78 43.50 15.43 -8.88
C ARG A 78 43.60 16.26 -10.16
N ARG A 79 43.69 17.59 -10.03
CA ARG A 79 44.05 18.46 -11.15
C ARG A 79 45.51 18.17 -11.53
N ALA A 80 45.74 17.89 -12.81
CA ALA A 80 47.08 17.78 -13.37
C ALA A 80 47.80 19.14 -13.24
N ALA A 81 49.04 19.11 -12.78
CA ALA A 81 50.00 20.22 -12.80
C ALA A 81 51.09 19.90 -13.82
#